data_AF-A0A7Y6BU74-F1
#
_entry.id   AF-A0A7Y6BU74-F1
#
_cell.length_a   1.000
_cell.length_b   1.000
_cell.length_c   1.000
_cell.angle_alpha   90.00
_cell.angle_beta   90.00
_cell.angle_gamma   90.00
#
_symmetry.space_group_name_H-M   'P 1'
#
loop_
_entity.id
_entity.type
_entity.pdbx_description
1 polymer ?
#
loop_
_entity_poly.entity_id
_entity_poly.type
_entity_poly.pdbx_seq_one_letter_code
_entity_poly.pdbx_strand_id
1 'polypeptide(L)'
;MLEGIKDIVGTIFGVGLLLIAFGLAILFFYMTVINFKDKVVKRKSSNNRTRMFCTGCRKIISIDAERCPHCGESYGKSNPVLSSIIFCFIAGCGFLYIGLEGVILFLEDGISQLIP
;
A
#
# COMPACT_ATOMS: atom_id res chain seq x y z
N MET A 1 9.13 29.74 28.40
CA MET A 1 7.82 29.10 28.18
C MET A 1 7.52 28.89 26.69
N LEU A 2 7.65 29.90 25.84
CA LEU A 2 7.35 29.78 24.41
C LEU A 2 8.29 28.81 23.66
N GLU A 3 9.56 28.75 24.04
CA GLU A 3 10.56 27.83 23.46
C GLU A 3 10.25 26.36 23.81
N GLY A 4 10.01 26.04 25.08
CA GLY A 4 9.63 24.67 25.47
C GLY A 4 8.33 24.16 24.82
N ILE A 5 7.38 25.05 24.48
CA ILE A 5 6.18 24.66 23.72
C ILE A 5 6.54 24.28 22.29
N LYS A 6 7.48 25.00 21.65
CA LYS A 6 7.92 24.70 20.28
C LYS A 6 8.62 23.34 20.21
N ASP A 7 9.44 23.01 21.20
CA ASP A 7 10.18 21.73 21.24
C ASP A 7 9.23 20.54 21.40
N ILE A 8 8.24 20.66 22.29
CA ILE A 8 7.22 19.62 22.49
C ILE A 8 6.41 19.40 21.21
N VAL A 9 5.96 20.49 20.56
CA VAL A 9 5.19 20.40 19.31
C VAL A 9 6.02 19.79 18.18
N GLY A 10 7.30 20.19 18.05
CA GLY A 10 8.23 19.63 17.07
C GLY A 10 8.46 18.13 17.28
N THR A 11 8.65 17.71 18.52
CA THR A 11 8.82 16.30 18.90
C THR A 11 7.60 15.46 18.53
N ILE A 12 6.40 15.92 18.90
CA ILE A 12 5.14 15.23 18.58
C ILE A 12 4.96 15.11 17.06
N PHE A 13 5.25 16.18 16.33
CA PHE A 13 5.15 16.19 14.88
C PHE A 13 6.15 15.23 14.22
N GLY A 14 7.40 15.23 14.66
CA GLY A 14 8.45 14.33 14.17
C GLY A 14 8.10 12.86 14.40
N VAL A 15 7.71 12.51 15.63
CA VAL A 15 7.25 11.14 15.95
C VAL A 15 6.03 10.76 15.12
N GLY A 16 5.08 11.68 14.94
CA GLY A 16 3.91 11.47 14.09
C GLY A 16 4.26 11.14 12.64
N LEU A 17 5.19 11.89 12.03
CA LEU A 17 5.67 11.63 10.68
C LEU A 17 6.39 10.29 10.55
N LEU A 18 7.20 9.90 11.54
CA LEU A 18 7.85 8.59 11.57
C LEU A 18 6.84 7.45 11.60
N LEU A 19 5.83 7.54 12.47
CA LEU A 19 4.77 6.53 12.56
C LEU A 19 4.00 6.42 11.25
N ILE A 20 3.72 7.55 10.58
CA ILE A 20 3.08 7.56 9.26
C ILE A 20 3.97 6.88 8.21
N ALA A 21 5.27 7.20 8.17
CA ALA A 21 6.20 6.60 7.21
C ALA A 21 6.30 5.07 7.37
N PHE A 22 6.48 4.57 8.60
CA PHE A 22 6.51 3.13 8.85
C PHE A 22 5.15 2.47 8.62
N GLY A 23 4.04 3.14 8.98
CA GLY A 23 2.69 2.66 8.70
C GLY A 23 2.43 2.50 7.20
N LEU A 24 2.84 3.47 6.39
CA LEU A 24 2.75 3.40 4.93
C LEU A 24 3.64 2.30 4.36
N ALA A 25 4.88 2.14 4.86
CA ALA A 25 5.76 1.06 4.45
C ALA A 25 5.12 -0.32 4.68
N ILE A 26 4.56 -0.55 5.88
CA ILE A 26 3.85 -1.80 6.23
C ILE A 26 2.65 -2.01 5.32
N LEU A 27 1.84 -0.97 5.08
CA LEU A 27 0.68 -1.04 4.20
C LEU A 27 1.06 -1.46 2.78
N PHE A 28 2.12 -0.86 2.21
CA PHE A 28 2.59 -1.19 0.87
C PHE A 28 3.17 -2.61 0.77
N PHE A 29 3.93 -3.06 1.77
CA PHE A 29 4.38 -4.46 1.80
C PHE A 29 3.22 -5.44 1.96
N TYR A 30 2.23 -5.12 2.79
CA TYR A 30 1.02 -5.92 2.94
C TYR A 30 0.26 -6.05 1.61
N MET A 31 0.09 -4.94 0.88
CA MET A 31 -0.49 -4.94 -0.46
C MET A 31 0.33 -5.77 -1.46
N THR A 32 1.66 -5.72 -1.36
CA THR A 32 2.55 -6.55 -2.20
C THR A 32 2.25 -8.04 -2.00
N VAL A 33 2.10 -8.49 -0.74
CA VAL A 33 1.77 -9.88 -0.39
C VAL A 33 0.38 -10.27 -0.91
N ILE A 34 -0.64 -9.41 -0.74
CA ILE A 34 -1.99 -9.68 -1.26
C ILE A 34 -1.95 -9.83 -2.78
N ASN A 35 -1.34 -8.89 -3.49
CA ASN A 35 -1.27 -8.90 -4.95
C ASN A 35 -0.48 -10.09 -5.47
N PHE A 36 0.58 -10.50 -4.77
CA PHE A 36 1.33 -11.71 -5.09
C PHE A 36 0.46 -12.96 -4.94
N LYS A 37 -0.26 -13.11 -3.83
CA LYS A 37 -1.19 -14.23 -3.62
C LYS A 37 -2.28 -14.25 -4.68
N ASP A 38 -2.85 -13.10 -5.01
CA ASP A 38 -3.93 -13.00 -5.99
C ASP A 38 -3.44 -13.34 -7.41
N LYS A 39 -2.33 -12.76 -7.85
CA LYS A 39 -1.82 -12.97 -9.22
C LYS A 39 -1.08 -14.29 -9.41
N VAL A 40 -0.35 -14.78 -8.42
CA VAL A 40 0.49 -15.99 -8.58
C VAL A 40 -0.26 -17.23 -8.11
N VAL A 41 -0.93 -17.19 -6.96
CA VAL A 41 -1.60 -18.37 -6.40
C VAL A 41 -2.98 -18.57 -7.04
N LYS A 42 -3.82 -17.52 -7.12
CA LYS A 42 -5.17 -17.70 -7.67
C LYS A 42 -5.20 -17.88 -9.18
N ARG A 43 -4.32 -17.24 -9.97
CA ARG A 43 -4.25 -17.50 -11.42
C ARG A 43 -3.85 -18.94 -11.75
N LYS A 44 -2.99 -19.56 -10.94
CA LYS A 44 -2.61 -20.97 -11.10
C LYS A 44 -3.80 -21.92 -10.93
N SER A 45 -4.79 -21.54 -10.10
CA SER A 45 -6.06 -22.24 -9.92
C SER A 45 -7.11 -21.88 -11.00
N SER A 46 -7.12 -20.62 -11.47
CA SER A 46 -8.04 -20.09 -12.48
C SER A 46 -7.80 -20.63 -13.90
N ASN A 47 -6.58 -21.08 -14.22
CA ASN A 47 -6.25 -21.62 -15.55
C ASN A 47 -7.13 -22.83 -15.97
N ASN A 48 -7.88 -23.43 -15.04
CA ASN A 48 -8.84 -24.52 -15.32
C ASN A 48 -10.33 -24.10 -15.33
N ARG A 49 -10.69 -22.85 -14.98
CA ARG A 49 -12.09 -22.34 -14.95
C ARG A 49 -12.16 -20.86 -15.31
N THR A 50 -11.84 -20.52 -16.56
CA THR A 50 -11.80 -19.14 -17.08
C THR A 50 -13.17 -18.60 -17.53
N ARG A 51 -14.28 -19.10 -16.98
CA ARG A 51 -15.63 -18.69 -17.40
C ARG A 51 -16.60 -18.62 -16.22
N MET A 52 -17.36 -17.54 -16.16
CA MET A 52 -18.46 -17.34 -15.21
C MET A 52 -19.75 -16.98 -15.96
N PHE A 53 -20.90 -17.11 -15.31
CA PHE A 53 -22.17 -16.62 -15.85
C PHE A 53 -22.38 -15.17 -15.44
N CYS A 54 -22.75 -14.31 -16.39
CA CYS A 54 -23.17 -12.94 -16.13
C CYS A 54 -24.41 -12.91 -15.22
N THR A 55 -24.37 -12.11 -14.15
CA THR A 55 -25.48 -11.92 -13.20
C THR A 55 -26.74 -11.32 -13.83
N GLY A 56 -26.59 -10.47 -14.86
CA GLY A 56 -27.70 -9.84 -15.56
C GLY A 56 -28.33 -10.72 -16.65
N CYS A 57 -27.54 -11.14 -17.65
CA CYS A 57 -28.06 -11.84 -18.83
C CYS A 57 -27.80 -13.36 -18.85
N ARG A 58 -27.14 -13.91 -17.83
CA ARG A 58 -26.77 -15.35 -17.71
C ARG A 58 -25.95 -15.92 -18.87
N LYS A 59 -25.38 -15.07 -19.74
CA LYS A 59 -24.42 -15.52 -20.76
C LYS A 59 -23.06 -15.75 -20.13
N ILE A 60 -22.32 -16.69 -20.72
CA ILE A 60 -20.98 -17.05 -20.26
C ILE A 60 -20.00 -15.94 -20.66
N ILE A 61 -19.23 -15.44 -19.69
CA ILE A 61 -18.22 -14.40 -19.86
C ILE A 61 -16.92 -14.82 -19.16
N SER A 62 -15.81 -14.16 -19.50
CA SER A 62 -14.55 -14.35 -18.77
C SER A 62 -14.69 -13.83 -17.34
N ILE A 63 -14.05 -14.51 -16.38
CA ILE A 63 -14.03 -14.07 -14.97
C ILE A 63 -13.32 -12.71 -14.79
N ASP A 64 -12.42 -12.38 -15.71
CA ASP A 64 -11.69 -11.11 -15.73
C ASP A 64 -12.43 -10.01 -16.53
N ALA A 65 -13.68 -10.24 -16.96
CA ALA A 65 -14.43 -9.23 -17.71
C ALA A 65 -14.80 -8.05 -16.79
N GLU A 66 -14.22 -6.87 -17.04
CA GLU A 66 -14.64 -5.63 -16.34
C GLU A 66 -16.11 -5.28 -16.64
N ARG A 67 -16.60 -5.67 -17.83
CA ARG A 67 -17.97 -5.44 -18.29
C ARG A 67 -18.48 -6.58 -19.18
N CYS A 68 -19.75 -6.96 -19.03
CA CYS A 68 -20.39 -7.95 -19.89
C CYS A 68 -20.59 -7.40 -21.32
N PRO A 69 -20.10 -8.07 -22.38
CA PRO A 69 -20.25 -7.60 -23.76
C PRO A 69 -21.68 -7.73 -24.32
N HIS A 70 -22.56 -8.47 -23.64
CA HIS A 70 -23.92 -8.72 -24.10
C HIS A 70 -24.97 -7.80 -23.50
N CYS A 71 -24.83 -7.42 -22.22
CA CYS A 71 -25.82 -6.61 -21.51
C CYS A 71 -25.24 -5.38 -20.81
N GLY A 72 -23.91 -5.20 -20.81
CA GLY A 72 -23.27 -4.00 -20.24
C GLY A 72 -23.08 -4.01 -18.71
N GLU A 73 -23.44 -5.10 -18.02
CA GLU A 73 -23.25 -5.26 -16.57
C GLU A 73 -21.76 -5.06 -16.19
N SER A 74 -21.48 -4.26 -15.15
CA SER A 74 -20.12 -3.90 -14.73
C SER A 74 -19.70 -4.67 -13.48
N TYR A 75 -18.51 -5.27 -13.50
CA TYR A 75 -17.98 -6.06 -12.39
C TYR A 75 -16.89 -5.33 -11.57
N GLY A 76 -16.69 -4.06 -11.88
CA GLY A 76 -15.71 -3.21 -11.21
C GLY A 76 -14.30 -3.38 -11.77
N LYS A 77 -13.49 -2.34 -11.59
CA LYS A 77 -12.11 -2.27 -12.06
C LYS A 77 -11.17 -2.36 -10.86
N SER A 78 -10.19 -3.25 -10.94
CA SER A 78 -9.09 -3.23 -9.96
C SER A 78 -8.24 -1.98 -10.18
N ASN A 79 -7.86 -1.28 -9.10
CA ASN A 79 -7.01 -0.10 -9.20
C ASN A 79 -5.60 -0.50 -9.67
N PRO A 80 -5.17 -0.16 -10.90
CA PRO A 80 -3.98 -0.75 -11.52
C PRO A 80 -2.68 -0.41 -10.76
N VAL A 81 -2.63 0.75 -10.11
CA VAL A 81 -1.47 1.20 -9.31
C VAL A 81 -1.29 0.34 -8.07
N LEU A 82 -2.35 0.21 -7.26
CA LEU A 82 -2.33 -0.62 -6.04
C LEU A 82 -2.33 -2.11 -6.33
N SER A 83 -2.68 -2.52 -7.55
CA SER A 83 -2.58 -3.92 -8.00
C SER A 83 -1.21 -4.30 -8.56
N SER A 84 -0.26 -3.36 -8.65
CA SER A 84 1.09 -3.63 -9.16
C SER A 84 2.02 -4.08 -8.04
N ILE A 85 2.45 -5.35 -8.08
CA ILE A 85 3.36 -5.95 -7.09
C ILE A 85 4.67 -5.16 -7.01
N ILE A 86 5.24 -4.80 -8.16
CA ILE A 86 6.53 -4.09 -8.25
C ILE A 86 6.40 -2.70 -7.66
N PHE A 87 5.31 -1.97 -8.00
CA PHE A 87 5.09 -0.64 -7.47
C PHE A 87 4.93 -0.66 -5.94
N CYS A 88 4.08 -1.54 -5.41
CA CYS A 88 3.89 -1.66 -3.97
C CYS A 88 5.19 -2.02 -3.25
N PHE A 89 6.01 -2.89 -3.82
CA PHE A 89 7.31 -3.26 -3.24
C PHE A 89 8.27 -2.07 -3.20
N ILE A 90 8.45 -1.37 -4.33
CA ILE A 90 9.35 -0.20 -4.42
C ILE A 90 8.87 0.93 -3.52
N ALA A 91 7.56 1.23 -3.51
CA ALA A 91 6.99 2.23 -2.63
C ALA A 91 7.21 1.88 -1.15
N GLY A 92 7.00 0.62 -0.78
CA GLY A 92 7.28 0.12 0.58
C GLY A 92 8.75 0.34 0.99
N CYS A 93 9.70 -0.01 0.12
CA CYS A 93 11.13 0.26 0.35
C CYS A 93 11.42 1.76 0.49
N GLY A 94 10.81 2.62 -0.34
CA GLY A 94 10.98 4.07 -0.26
C GLY A 94 10.51 4.65 1.07
N PHE A 95 9.32 4.29 1.54
CA PHE A 95 8.81 4.74 2.84
C PHE A 95 9.63 4.20 4.01
N LEU A 96 10.13 2.96 3.90
CA LEU A 96 11.01 2.37 4.92
C LEU A 96 12.36 3.11 5.00
N TYR A 97 12.95 3.47 3.87
CA TYR A 97 14.16 4.28 3.82
C TYR A 97 13.94 5.67 4.43
N ILE A 98 12.85 6.35 4.05
CA ILE A 98 12.49 7.66 4.63
C ILE A 98 12.29 7.55 6.15
N GLY A 99 11.62 6.50 6.62
CA GLY A 99 11.43 6.25 8.06
C GLY A 99 12.76 6.04 8.79
N LEU A 100 13.70 5.28 8.20
CA LEU A 100 15.03 5.06 8.78
C LEU A 100 15.86 6.35 8.84
N GLU A 101 15.93 7.11 7.74
CA GLU A 101 16.60 8.42 7.71
C GLU A 101 15.99 9.38 8.73
N GLY A 102 14.67 9.39 8.86
CA GLY A 102 13.98 10.18 9.87
C GLY A 102 14.34 9.78 11.30
N VAL A 103 14.51 8.47 11.57
CA VAL A 103 14.95 7.99 12.90
C VAL A 103 16.38 8.43 13.19
N ILE A 104 17.27 8.36 12.20
CA ILE A 104 18.67 8.79 12.34
C ILE A 104 18.71 10.28 12.71
N LEU A 105 18.00 11.12 11.95
CA LEU A 105 17.91 12.57 12.23
C LEU A 105 17.35 12.86 13.61
N PHE A 106 16.28 12.15 14.00
CA PHE A 106 15.65 12.35 15.31
C PHE A 106 16.58 11.95 16.47
N LEU A 107 17.40 10.93 16.28
CA LEU A 107 18.42 10.52 17.25
C LEU A 107 19.58 11.50 17.30
N GLU A 108 20.03 12.03 16.16
CA GLU A 108 21.10 13.02 16.08
C GLU A 108 20.72 14.33 16.80
N ASP A 109 19.50 14.83 16.55
CA ASP A 109 18.95 15.99 17.27
C ASP A 109 18.85 15.72 18.79
N GLY A 110 18.41 14.52 19.18
CA GLY A 110 18.30 14.13 20.59
C GLY A 110 19.65 13.98 21.31
N ILE A 111 20.68 13.44 20.64
CA ILE A 111 22.03 13.30 21.17
C ILE A 111 22.70 14.67 21.33
N SER A 112 22.46 15.58 20.37
CA SER A 112 23.00 16.96 20.40
C SER A 112 22.54 17.76 21.62
N GLN A 113 21.38 17.41 22.20
CA GLN A 113 20.89 18.04 23.43
C GLN A 113 21.52 17.47 24.72
N LEU A 114 22.18 16.30 24.65
CA LEU A 114 22.81 15.66 25.81
C LEU A 114 24.30 16.01 26.00
N ILE A 115 24.97 16.49 24.95
CA ILE A 115 26.39 16.91 24.99
C ILE A 115 26.44 18.41 24.66
N PRO A 116 26.49 19.29 25.69
CA PRO A 116 26.59 20.74 25.47
C PRO A 116 27.96 21.16 24.92
#